data_AF-A0ABD1PS95-F1
#
_entry.id   AF-A0ABD1PS95-F1
#
_cell.length_a   1.000
_cell.length_b   1.000
_cell.length_c   1.000
_cell.angle_alpha   90.00
_cell.angle_beta   90.00
_cell.angle_gamma   90.00
#
_symmetry.space_group_name_H-M   'P 1'
#
loop_
_entity.id
_entity.type
_entity.pdbx_description
1 polymer ?
#
loop_
_entity_poly.entity_id
_entity_poly.type
_entity_poly.pdbx_seq_one_letter_code
_entity_poly.pdbx_strand_id
1 'polypeptide(L)'
;MGTHQQGHFRRSLYGDLTGLDKRQADGFFSILSGVPQRVIAHLPSRLITRIMSGTIVSMIVDHPQFIHLMIEDPRLARPIFLSHVHASCSVVGRMDLFEGIHQVSQTVDGPWLVGGDFNVIAHDGERTGVSTRDRGKTDFCDMMMECGLTDAGFSGSPYTWHNKRVWKRLDRVLMSYEAASFF
;
A
#
# COMPACT_ATOMS: atom_id res chain seq x y z
N MET A 1 -11.04 5.87 -24.37
CA MET A 1 -11.01 4.45 -23.94
C MET A 1 -10.30 4.33 -22.59
N GLY A 2 -10.92 4.78 -21.49
CA GLY A 2 -10.22 4.94 -20.20
C GLY A 2 -11.09 4.73 -18.95
N THR A 3 -12.22 4.04 -19.07
CA THR A 3 -13.21 3.91 -17.96
C THR A 3 -13.26 2.52 -17.34
N HIS A 4 -12.52 1.55 -17.88
CA HIS A 4 -12.63 0.14 -17.47
C HIS A 4 -11.67 -0.30 -16.34
N GLN A 5 -10.64 0.49 -16.02
CA GLN A 5 -9.69 0.18 -14.93
C GLN A 5 -10.11 0.75 -13.55
N GLN A 6 -10.79 1.90 -13.51
CA GLN A 6 -11.27 2.50 -12.25
C GLN A 6 -12.32 1.63 -11.53
N GLY A 7 -13.16 0.90 -12.28
CA GLY A 7 -14.17 0.01 -11.70
C GLY A 7 -13.59 -1.26 -11.07
N HIS A 8 -12.43 -1.72 -11.55
CA HIS A 8 -11.75 -2.92 -11.04
C HIS A 8 -10.94 -2.62 -9.77
N PHE A 9 -10.40 -1.40 -9.66
CA PHE A 9 -9.71 -0.86 -8.48
C PHE A 9 -10.60 -0.88 -7.22
N ARG A 10 -11.89 -0.56 -7.35
CA ARG A 10 -12.86 -0.56 -6.24
C ARG A 10 -13.22 -1.96 -5.70
N ARG A 11 -12.99 -3.03 -6.47
CA ARG A 11 -13.24 -4.43 -6.03
C ARG A 11 -12.03 -5.06 -5.34
N SER A 12 -10.80 -4.68 -5.70
CA SER A 12 -9.56 -5.25 -5.15
C SER A 12 -9.33 -4.85 -3.68
N LEU A 13 -9.69 -3.61 -3.30
CA LEU A 13 -9.69 -3.16 -1.90
C LEU A 13 -10.46 -4.06 -0.92
N TYR A 14 -11.45 -4.84 -1.41
CA TYR A 14 -12.27 -5.73 -0.57
C TYR A 14 -11.90 -7.21 -0.68
N GLY A 15 -11.11 -7.61 -1.69
CA GLY A 15 -10.82 -9.01 -2.00
C GLY A 15 -9.46 -9.51 -1.52
N ASP A 16 -8.43 -8.66 -1.51
CA ASP A 16 -7.02 -9.07 -1.35
C ASP A 16 -6.51 -9.02 0.10
N LEU A 17 -7.39 -8.70 1.05
CA LEU A 17 -7.07 -8.39 2.44
C LEU A 17 -7.06 -9.60 3.38
N THR A 18 -7.22 -10.82 2.86
CA THR A 18 -7.29 -12.06 3.66
C THR A 18 -5.94 -12.72 3.95
N GLY A 19 -4.82 -12.14 3.49
CA GLY A 19 -3.47 -12.72 3.60
C GLY A 19 -2.42 -11.88 4.35
N LEU A 20 -2.80 -10.78 4.99
CA LEU A 20 -1.88 -9.98 5.82
C LEU A 20 -1.78 -10.55 7.25
N ASP A 21 -0.65 -10.35 7.93
CA ASP A 21 -0.53 -10.72 9.35
C ASP A 21 -1.65 -10.11 10.17
N LYS A 22 -2.48 -10.94 10.83
CA LYS A 22 -3.56 -10.47 11.68
C LYS A 22 -3.09 -9.39 12.65
N ARG A 23 -1.87 -9.41 13.19
CA ARG A 23 -1.45 -8.35 14.14
C ARG A 23 -1.11 -7.01 13.47
N GLN A 24 -0.47 -7.03 12.30
CA GLN A 24 -0.12 -5.82 11.53
C GLN A 24 -1.30 -5.29 10.72
N ALA A 25 -2.12 -6.20 10.19
CA ALA A 25 -3.45 -5.95 9.68
C ALA A 25 -4.33 -5.39 10.80
N ASP A 26 -4.47 -6.01 11.97
CA ASP A 26 -5.35 -5.48 13.01
C ASP A 26 -4.95 -4.05 13.45
N GLY A 27 -3.68 -3.64 13.36
CA GLY A 27 -3.27 -2.23 13.50
C GLY A 27 -3.73 -1.34 12.34
N PHE A 28 -3.40 -1.72 11.10
CA PHE A 28 -3.81 -1.06 9.85
C PHE A 28 -5.34 -0.96 9.67
N PHE A 29 -6.03 -2.06 9.96
CA PHE A 29 -7.46 -2.26 9.94
C PHE A 29 -8.13 -1.69 11.19
N SER A 30 -7.49 -1.59 12.37
CA SER A 30 -8.08 -0.87 13.51
C SER A 30 -8.24 0.61 13.16
N ILE A 31 -7.26 1.20 12.48
CA ILE A 31 -7.31 2.60 12.01
C ILE A 31 -8.39 2.77 10.91
N LEU A 32 -8.53 1.79 10.01
CA LEU A 32 -9.54 1.81 8.94
C LEU A 32 -10.93 1.27 9.37
N SER A 33 -11.06 0.56 10.49
CA SER A 33 -12.30 -0.07 10.96
C SER A 33 -13.36 0.93 11.40
N GLY A 34 -12.93 2.15 11.73
CA GLY A 34 -13.82 3.28 11.98
C GLY A 34 -14.34 3.95 10.70
N VAL A 35 -13.70 3.70 9.54
CA VAL A 35 -14.04 4.27 8.23
C VAL A 35 -15.19 3.48 7.63
N PRO A 36 -16.43 4.03 7.56
CA PRO A 36 -17.52 3.32 6.93
C PRO A 36 -17.14 3.02 5.47
N GLN A 37 -17.25 1.76 5.04
CA GLN A 37 -16.90 1.26 3.70
C GLN A 37 -17.42 2.12 2.52
N ARG A 38 -18.51 2.87 2.74
CA ARG A 38 -19.10 3.84 1.80
C ARG A 38 -18.27 5.11 1.56
N VAL A 39 -17.34 5.47 2.46
CA VAL A 39 -16.50 6.68 2.39
C VAL A 39 -15.32 6.47 1.44
N ILE A 40 -14.69 5.28 1.43
CA ILE A 40 -13.57 4.94 0.54
C ILE A 40 -14.00 4.93 -0.93
N ALA A 41 -15.27 4.61 -1.20
CA ALA A 41 -15.80 4.52 -2.55
C ALA A 41 -16.19 5.87 -3.21
N HIS A 42 -16.10 7.00 -2.51
CA HIS A 42 -16.64 8.28 -3.02
C HIS A 42 -15.80 9.53 -2.72
N LEU A 43 -14.52 9.41 -2.31
CA LEU A 43 -13.70 10.59 -2.06
C LEU A 43 -13.53 11.43 -3.34
N PRO A 44 -14.14 12.64 -3.43
CA PRO A 44 -13.81 13.60 -4.46
C PRO A 44 -12.50 14.29 -4.05
N SER A 45 -11.79 14.90 -5.00
CA SER A 45 -10.45 15.51 -4.86
C SER A 45 -10.31 16.65 -3.83
N ARG A 46 -11.31 16.89 -2.97
CA ARG A 46 -11.27 17.80 -1.82
C ARG A 46 -12.26 17.33 -0.77
N LEU A 47 -11.88 16.46 0.17
CA LEU A 47 -12.70 16.28 1.37
C LEU A 47 -11.89 15.71 2.55
N ILE A 48 -11.62 16.57 3.53
CA ILE A 48 -11.36 16.15 4.91
C ILE A 48 -12.62 15.42 5.38
N THR A 49 -12.58 14.09 5.49
CA THR A 49 -13.72 13.34 6.01
C THR A 49 -13.47 13.06 7.49
N ARG A 50 -14.21 13.75 8.36
CA ARG A 50 -14.27 13.42 9.78
C ARG A 50 -15.00 12.09 9.91
N ILE A 51 -14.26 11.07 10.31
CA ILE A 51 -14.81 9.74 10.52
C ILE A 51 -15.07 9.58 12.02
N MET A 52 -16.07 8.76 12.37
CA MET A 52 -16.56 8.62 13.75
C MET A 52 -15.40 8.51 14.74
N SER A 53 -15.48 9.23 15.88
CA SER A 53 -14.49 9.38 16.96
C SER A 53 -13.45 10.51 16.89
N GLY A 54 -13.54 11.43 15.92
CA GLY A 54 -12.68 12.62 15.88
C GLY A 54 -11.39 12.44 15.07
N THR A 55 -11.23 11.28 14.46
CA THR A 55 -10.20 11.02 13.44
C THR A 55 -10.43 11.89 12.21
N ILE A 56 -9.36 12.53 11.75
CA ILE A 56 -9.31 13.36 10.55
C ILE A 56 -8.40 12.64 9.54
N VAL A 57 -8.90 12.44 8.33
CA VAL A 57 -8.12 11.88 7.22
C VAL A 57 -7.98 12.93 6.13
N SER A 58 -6.74 13.26 5.80
CA SER A 58 -6.36 14.27 4.81
C SER A 58 -5.59 13.61 3.67
N MET A 59 -6.07 13.77 2.45
CA MET A 59 -5.34 13.32 1.26
C MET A 59 -4.26 14.35 0.92
N ILE A 60 -3.00 13.91 0.94
CA ILE A 60 -1.83 14.74 0.71
C ILE A 60 -1.37 14.61 -0.75
N VAL A 61 -1.40 13.39 -1.29
CA VAL A 61 -1.04 13.11 -2.69
C VAL A 61 -2.09 12.23 -3.34
N ASP A 62 -2.51 12.63 -4.55
CA ASP A 62 -3.40 11.89 -5.45
C ASP A 62 -2.61 11.55 -6.72
N HIS A 63 -1.88 10.44 -6.68
CA HIS A 63 -1.04 9.97 -7.78
C HIS A 63 -1.76 8.84 -8.55
N PRO A 64 -1.60 8.70 -9.88
CA PRO A 64 -2.30 7.68 -10.66
C PRO A 64 -2.08 6.22 -10.20
N GLN A 65 -1.00 5.96 -9.47
CA GLN A 65 -0.62 4.64 -8.96
C GLN A 65 -0.57 4.54 -7.43
N PHE A 66 -0.79 5.63 -6.69
CA PHE A 66 -0.95 5.58 -5.23
C PHE A 66 -1.68 6.79 -4.67
N ILE A 67 -2.30 6.63 -3.50
CA ILE A 67 -2.87 7.74 -2.74
C ILE A 67 -2.11 7.82 -1.42
N HIS A 68 -1.61 9.00 -1.07
CA HIS A 68 -0.96 9.26 0.22
C HIS A 68 -1.88 10.07 1.13
N LEU A 69 -2.07 9.56 2.33
CA LEU A 69 -2.98 10.07 3.35
C LEU A 69 -2.22 10.38 4.63
N MET A 70 -2.62 11.47 5.28
CA MET A 70 -2.30 11.76 6.67
C MET A 70 -3.53 11.47 7.52
N ILE A 71 -3.34 10.76 8.62
CA ILE A 71 -4.39 10.38 9.57
C ILE A 71 -4.04 10.99 10.92
N GLU A 72 -4.90 11.89 11.38
CA GLU A 72 -4.79 12.51 12.70
C GLU A 72 -5.90 11.94 13.58
N ASP A 73 -5.55 11.50 14.78
CA ASP A 73 -6.50 10.94 15.72
C ASP A 73 -6.20 11.45 17.13
N PRO A 74 -7.19 11.96 17.88
CA PRO A 74 -6.97 12.46 19.24
C PRO A 74 -6.37 11.44 20.22
N ARG A 75 -6.43 10.14 19.91
CA ARG A 75 -5.86 9.06 20.71
C ARG A 75 -4.38 8.80 20.40
N LEU A 76 -3.87 9.34 19.30
CA LEU A 76 -2.48 9.18 18.88
C LEU A 76 -1.69 10.43 19.27
N ALA A 77 -0.43 10.24 19.69
CA ALA A 77 0.44 11.34 20.09
C ALA A 77 0.87 12.25 18.92
N ARG A 78 0.80 11.72 17.69
CA ARG A 78 1.16 12.43 16.45
C ARG A 78 0.39 11.83 15.26
N PRO A 79 0.31 12.52 14.12
CA PRO A 79 -0.26 11.98 12.90
C PRO A 79 0.50 10.73 12.42
N ILE A 80 -0.20 9.86 11.71
CA ILE A 80 0.39 8.73 11.00
C ILE A 80 0.07 8.84 9.52
N PHE A 81 0.86 8.19 8.69
CA PHE A 81 0.79 8.30 7.24
C PHE A 81 0.54 6.96 6.59
N LEU A 82 -0.26 6.97 5.52
CA LEU A 82 -0.60 5.80 4.74
C LEU A 82 -0.51 6.11 3.25
N SER A 83 0.30 5.35 2.53
CA SER A 83 0.25 5.29 1.07
C SER A 83 -0.39 3.97 0.60
N HIS A 84 -1.54 4.05 -0.07
CA HIS A 84 -2.15 2.89 -0.72
C HIS A 84 -1.70 2.79 -2.19
N VAL A 85 -1.06 1.69 -2.57
CA VAL A 85 -0.42 1.50 -3.88
C VAL A 85 -1.23 0.58 -4.79
N HIS A 86 -1.30 0.92 -6.07
CA HIS A 86 -1.71 0.04 -7.14
C HIS A 86 -0.80 0.25 -8.35
N ALA A 87 0.28 -0.52 -8.38
CA ALA A 87 1.39 -0.32 -9.30
C ALA A 87 1.10 -0.87 -10.70
N SER A 88 1.67 -0.24 -11.72
CA SER A 88 1.70 -0.76 -13.08
C SER A 88 2.35 -2.16 -13.14
N CYS A 89 1.81 -3.02 -14.00
CA CYS A 89 2.45 -4.29 -14.31
C CYS A 89 3.73 -4.16 -15.16
N SER A 90 3.96 -2.97 -15.76
CA SER A 90 5.15 -2.68 -16.55
C SER A 90 6.27 -2.08 -15.68
N VAL A 91 7.52 -2.43 -15.98
CA VAL A 91 8.69 -1.88 -15.27
C VAL A 91 8.75 -0.35 -15.42
N VAL A 92 8.60 0.14 -16.64
CA VAL A 92 8.65 1.58 -16.94
C VAL A 92 7.55 2.34 -16.20
N GLY A 93 6.33 1.80 -16.17
CA GLY A 93 5.23 2.40 -15.43
C GLY A 93 5.49 2.48 -13.92
N ARG A 94 6.20 1.50 -13.35
CA ARG A 94 6.55 1.52 -11.92
C ARG A 94 7.61 2.56 -11.55
N MET A 95 8.44 3.01 -12.49
CA MET A 95 9.47 4.02 -12.18
C MET A 95 8.84 5.34 -11.71
N ASP A 96 7.73 5.73 -12.34
CA ASP A 96 6.94 6.90 -11.94
C ASP A 96 6.33 6.76 -10.54
N LEU A 97 5.86 5.55 -10.20
CA LEU A 97 5.42 5.22 -8.84
C LEU A 97 6.58 5.34 -7.83
N PHE A 98 7.75 4.78 -8.15
CA PHE A 98 8.89 4.76 -7.24
C PHE A 98 9.42 6.16 -6.96
N GLU A 99 9.51 7.00 -8.00
CA GLU A 99 9.83 8.42 -7.86
C GLU A 99 8.81 9.15 -6.97
N GLY A 100 7.51 8.91 -7.17
CA GLY A 100 6.47 9.51 -6.33
C GLY A 100 6.54 9.06 -4.86
N ILE A 101 6.87 7.79 -4.59
CA ILE A 101 7.10 7.29 -3.23
C ILE A 101 8.35 7.94 -2.63
N HIS A 102 9.43 8.09 -3.41
CA HIS A 102 10.65 8.76 -2.97
C HIS A 102 10.39 10.22 -2.59
N GLN A 103 9.60 10.95 -3.38
CA GLN A 103 9.21 12.34 -3.05
C GLN A 103 8.43 12.42 -1.72
N VAL A 104 7.53 11.47 -1.48
CA VAL A 104 6.83 11.35 -0.19
C VAL A 104 7.83 11.05 0.93
N SER A 105 8.79 10.15 0.72
CA SER A 105 9.78 9.79 1.76
C SER A 105 10.64 10.99 2.19
N GLN A 106 10.87 11.97 1.32
CA GLN A 106 11.60 13.19 1.66
C GLN A 106 10.81 14.17 2.53
N THR A 107 9.49 14.02 2.63
CA THR A 107 8.59 15.01 3.26
C THR A 107 7.74 14.45 4.39
N VAL A 108 7.58 13.13 4.45
CA VAL A 108 6.82 12.46 5.50
C VAL A 108 7.50 12.64 6.85
N ASP A 109 6.73 13.07 7.85
CA ASP A 109 7.22 13.33 9.21
C ASP A 109 6.41 12.54 10.23
N GLY A 110 6.62 11.23 10.25
CA GLY A 110 5.96 10.34 11.21
C GLY A 110 5.90 8.88 10.75
N PRO A 111 5.24 8.02 11.56
CA PRO A 111 4.98 6.63 11.22
C PRO A 111 4.33 6.51 9.85
N TRP A 112 4.99 5.83 8.91
CA TRP A 112 4.52 5.68 7.55
C TRP A 112 4.38 4.22 7.14
N LEU A 113 3.19 3.87 6.66
CA LEU A 113 2.88 2.59 6.05
C LEU A 113 2.63 2.77 4.55
N VAL A 114 3.20 1.89 3.73
CA VAL A 114 2.99 1.85 2.27
C VAL A 114 2.52 0.46 1.90
N GLY A 115 1.26 0.32 1.47
CA GLY A 115 0.67 -1.01 1.25
C GLY A 115 -0.17 -1.10 -0.01
N GLY A 116 -0.18 -2.28 -0.64
CA GLY A 116 -1.01 -2.57 -1.81
C GLY A 116 -0.35 -3.53 -2.79
N ASP A 117 -0.83 -3.54 -4.02
CA ASP A 117 -0.29 -4.36 -5.12
C ASP A 117 0.86 -3.62 -5.81
N PHE A 118 2.09 -4.13 -5.63
CA PHE A 118 3.27 -3.56 -6.26
C PHE A 118 3.59 -4.18 -7.62
N ASN A 119 2.87 -5.23 -8.03
CA ASN A 119 3.09 -5.95 -9.29
C ASN A 119 4.55 -6.40 -9.53
N VAL A 120 5.30 -6.60 -8.45
CA VAL A 120 6.72 -6.98 -8.46
C VAL A 120 7.05 -7.87 -7.27
N ILE A 121 7.94 -8.83 -7.49
CA ILE A 121 8.53 -9.65 -6.43
C ILE A 121 9.86 -9.03 -6.00
N ALA A 122 10.18 -9.05 -4.71
CA ALA A 122 11.43 -8.55 -4.16
C ALA A 122 12.58 -9.57 -4.34
N HIS A 123 12.28 -10.87 -4.27
CA HIS A 123 13.27 -11.93 -4.46
C HIS A 123 12.67 -13.19 -5.09
N ASP A 124 13.50 -14.10 -5.60
CA ASP A 124 13.05 -15.31 -6.31
C ASP A 124 12.20 -16.24 -5.43
N GLY A 125 12.46 -16.28 -4.12
CA GLY A 125 11.66 -17.04 -3.15
C GLY A 125 10.18 -16.61 -3.04
N GLU A 126 9.80 -15.42 -3.51
CA GLU A 126 8.41 -14.95 -3.50
C GLU A 126 7.58 -15.50 -4.67
N ARG A 127 8.11 -16.48 -5.41
CA ARG A 127 7.43 -17.12 -6.52
C ARG A 127 7.63 -18.63 -6.51
N THR A 128 6.59 -19.35 -6.90
CA THR A 128 6.73 -20.75 -7.35
C THR A 128 6.15 -20.92 -8.75
N GLY A 129 6.69 -21.89 -9.49
CA GLY A 129 6.44 -22.12 -10.92
C GLY A 129 7.42 -21.41 -11.85
N VAL A 130 7.38 -21.77 -13.14
CA VAL A 130 8.25 -21.20 -14.17
C VAL A 130 7.62 -19.92 -14.73
N SER A 131 8.31 -18.79 -14.55
CA SER A 131 7.97 -17.51 -15.20
C SER A 131 9.23 -16.87 -15.77
N THR A 132 9.11 -16.25 -16.94
CA THR A 132 10.19 -15.56 -17.66
C THR A 132 10.04 -14.04 -17.63
N ARG A 133 9.05 -13.52 -16.87
CA ARG A 133 8.60 -12.13 -16.97
C ARG A 133 8.81 -11.30 -15.71
N ASP A 134 9.50 -11.83 -14.71
CA ASP A 134 9.71 -11.11 -13.46
C ASP A 134 10.89 -10.14 -13.61
N ARG A 135 10.56 -8.84 -13.74
CA ARG A 135 11.51 -7.74 -13.95
C ARG A 135 11.25 -6.60 -12.97
N GLY A 136 12.26 -5.75 -12.76
CA GLY A 136 12.18 -4.58 -11.89
C GLY A 136 12.30 -4.88 -10.39
N LYS A 137 12.86 -6.05 -10.04
CA LYS A 137 13.10 -6.43 -8.62
C LYS A 137 14.16 -5.53 -7.99
N THR A 138 15.25 -5.27 -8.72
CA THR A 138 16.33 -4.39 -8.27
C THR A 138 15.79 -3.00 -8.00
N ASP A 139 15.13 -2.38 -8.99
CA ASP A 139 14.51 -1.06 -8.82
C ASP A 139 13.53 -0.99 -7.63
N PHE A 140 12.80 -2.08 -7.38
CA PHE A 140 11.90 -2.17 -6.24
C PHE A 140 12.65 -2.23 -4.90
N CYS A 141 13.70 -3.04 -4.81
CA CYS A 141 14.54 -3.12 -3.63
C CYS A 141 15.31 -1.83 -3.36
N ASP A 142 15.80 -1.17 -4.41
CA ASP A 142 16.49 0.11 -4.34
C ASP A 142 15.54 1.19 -3.83
N MET A 143 14.32 1.27 -4.37
CA MET A 143 13.28 2.17 -3.85
C MET A 143 12.98 1.94 -2.37
N MET A 144 12.82 0.68 -1.94
CA MET A 144 12.61 0.38 -0.52
C MET A 144 13.77 0.88 0.34
N MET A 145 15.01 0.63 -0.08
CA MET A 145 16.20 1.06 0.63
C MET A 145 16.32 2.59 0.71
N GLU A 146 16.18 3.27 -0.42
CA GLU A 146 16.28 4.73 -0.53
C GLU A 146 15.19 5.46 0.26
N CYS A 147 14.00 4.86 0.37
CA CYS A 147 12.88 5.42 1.13
C CYS A 147 12.89 5.01 2.61
N GLY A 148 13.86 4.22 3.07
CA GLY A 148 13.92 3.73 4.46
C GLY A 148 12.75 2.80 4.83
N LEU A 149 12.24 2.06 3.84
CA LEU A 149 11.10 1.17 3.97
C LEU A 149 11.54 -0.29 4.12
N THR A 150 10.86 -1.01 5.01
CA THR A 150 11.08 -2.44 5.23
C THR A 150 9.79 -3.22 5.02
N ASP A 151 9.89 -4.43 4.46
CA ASP A 151 8.73 -5.32 4.31
C ASP A 151 8.26 -5.77 5.70
N ALA A 152 7.00 -5.48 6.03
CA ALA A 152 6.40 -5.84 7.31
C ALA A 152 6.25 -7.37 7.48
N GLY A 153 6.33 -8.12 6.38
CA GLY A 153 6.15 -9.56 6.35
C GLY A 153 4.72 -9.97 5.99
N PHE A 154 4.37 -11.20 6.34
CA PHE A 154 3.06 -11.79 6.08
C PHE A 154 2.75 -12.89 7.11
N SER A 155 1.47 -13.21 7.27
CA SER A 155 1.04 -14.40 8.01
C SER A 155 0.11 -15.23 7.13
N GLY A 156 0.23 -16.55 7.22
CA GLY A 156 -0.51 -17.46 6.33
C GLY A 156 0.19 -17.63 4.99
N SER A 157 -0.55 -17.45 3.89
CA SER A 157 -0.03 -17.71 2.55
C SER A 157 1.07 -16.69 2.18
N PRO A 158 2.27 -17.13 1.74
CA PRO A 158 3.30 -16.24 1.21
C PRO A 158 2.94 -15.70 -0.18
N TYR A 159 1.89 -16.21 -0.82
CA TYR A 159 1.47 -15.82 -2.16
C TYR A 159 0.13 -15.10 -2.13
N THR A 160 0.03 -14.01 -2.87
CA THR A 160 -1.16 -13.13 -2.96
C THR A 160 -1.79 -13.16 -4.34
N TRP A 161 -1.07 -13.66 -5.35
CA TRP A 161 -1.57 -13.82 -6.70
C TRP A 161 -1.18 -15.17 -7.30
N HIS A 162 -2.06 -15.75 -8.11
CA HIS A 162 -1.72 -16.92 -8.93
C HIS A 162 -2.50 -17.00 -10.24
N ASN A 163 -1.92 -17.63 -11.24
CA ASN A 163 -2.61 -18.00 -12.49
C ASN A 163 -2.76 -19.52 -12.67
N LYS A 164 -2.82 -20.27 -11.56
CA LYS A 164 -2.84 -21.75 -11.48
C LYS A 164 -1.52 -22.44 -11.85
N ARG A 165 -0.62 -21.79 -12.59
CA ARG A 165 0.70 -22.33 -12.96
C ARG A 165 1.85 -21.68 -12.19
N VAL A 166 1.68 -20.40 -11.86
CA VAL A 166 2.65 -19.58 -11.15
C VAL A 166 1.92 -18.91 -9.99
N TRP A 167 2.57 -18.88 -8.84
CA TRP A 167 2.13 -18.17 -7.64
C TRP A 167 3.16 -17.12 -7.28
N LYS A 168 2.73 -15.96 -6.81
CA LYS A 168 3.56 -14.79 -6.53
C LYS A 168 3.09 -14.05 -5.30
N ARG A 169 4.02 -13.39 -4.61
CA ARG A 169 3.73 -12.33 -3.64
C ARG A 169 3.83 -10.98 -4.36
N LEU A 170 2.69 -10.36 -4.65
CA LEU A 170 2.63 -9.05 -5.31
C LEU A 170 2.13 -7.96 -4.37
N ASP A 171 1.27 -8.36 -3.43
CA ASP A 171 0.73 -7.49 -2.40
C ASP A 171 1.62 -7.56 -1.16
N ARG A 172 1.93 -6.39 -0.60
CA ARG A 172 2.70 -6.29 0.64
C ARG A 172 2.41 -4.99 1.37
N VAL A 173 2.83 -4.95 2.63
CA VAL A 173 2.91 -3.73 3.43
C VAL A 173 4.38 -3.47 3.71
N LEU A 174 4.82 -2.27 3.39
CA LEU A 174 6.10 -1.72 3.75
C LEU A 174 5.92 -0.71 4.89
N MET A 175 6.91 -0.59 5.75
CA MET A 175 6.84 0.29 6.91
C MET A 175 8.17 1.01 7.15
N SER A 176 8.07 2.27 7.56
CA SER A 176 9.23 3.03 8.07
C SER A 176 9.64 2.52 9.46
N TYR A 177 10.84 2.91 9.90
CA TYR A 177 11.31 2.59 11.25
C TYR A 177 10.40 3.15 12.35
N GLU A 178 9.88 4.36 12.15
CA GLU A 178 8.93 5.01 13.05
C GLU A 178 7.64 4.22 13.15
N ALA A 179 7.13 3.70 12.04
CA ALA A 179 5.96 2.81 12.05
C ALA A 179 6.25 1.50 12.80
N ALA A 180 7.44 0.93 12.64
CA ALA A 180 7.83 -0.30 13.35
C ALA A 180 7.96 -0.10 14.85
N SER A 181 8.26 1.13 15.29
CA SER A 181 8.34 1.48 16.71
C SER A 181 7.00 1.95 17.29
N PHE A 182 5.99 2.18 16.45
CA PHE A 182 4.70 2.74 16.83
C PHE A 182 3.64 1.67 17.15
N PHE A 183 3.71 0.52 16.47
CA PHE A 183 2.78 -0.61 16.62
C PHE A 183 3.45 -1.77 17.36
#